data_AF-A0A8H7VYM0-F1
#
_entry.id   AF-A0A8H7VYM0-F1
#
_cell.length_a   1.000
_cell.length_b   1.000
_cell.length_c   1.000
_cell.angle_alpha   90.00
_cell.angle_beta   90.00
_cell.angle_gamma   90.00
#
_symmetry.space_group_name_H-M   'P 1'
#
loop_
_entity.id
_entity.type
_entity.pdbx_description
1 polymer ?
#
loop_
_entity_poly.entity_id
_entity_poly.type
_entity_poly.pdbx_seq_one_letter_code
_entity_poly.pdbx_strand_id
1 'polypeptide(L)'
;HLPISLLQIVEGAKYPSELQLAAILKQIICGLVYLEREKFQHGSLHCSVILLSAQGNLKITNLQCCETVDGKGEPRDVRALSSIMMELMQKYVKDDGAVGVDNLRRWHSDGDAVAFLSETTSAASAFELQDHALLKRRTRKEDLLGLIFSAEVTAPRSFSCSA
;
A
#
# COMPACT_ATOMS: atom_id res chain seq x y z
N HIS A 1 9.87 4.04 -19.14
CA HIS A 1 9.72 2.71 -18.51
C HIS A 1 8.28 2.55 -18.09
N LEU A 2 7.64 1.43 -18.43
CA LEU A 2 6.26 1.15 -18.03
C LEU A 2 6.21 1.05 -16.50
N PRO A 3 5.36 1.82 -15.80
CA PRO A 3 5.21 1.69 -14.36
C PRO A 3 4.58 0.32 -14.04
N ILE A 4 5.00 -0.29 -12.94
CA ILE A 4 4.35 -1.48 -12.39
C ILE A 4 3.38 -1.07 -11.28
N SER A 5 2.36 -1.88 -10.98
CA SER A 5 1.47 -1.64 -9.83
C SER A 5 1.98 -2.33 -8.57
N LEU A 6 1.44 -1.96 -7.40
CA LEU A 6 1.67 -2.75 -6.18
C LEU A 6 1.18 -4.18 -6.33
N LEU A 7 0.15 -4.44 -7.17
CA LEU A 7 -0.28 -5.80 -7.43
C LEU A 7 0.86 -6.64 -8.02
N GLN A 8 1.68 -6.08 -8.91
CA GLN A 8 2.85 -6.79 -9.44
C GLN A 8 3.94 -7.00 -8.38
N ILE A 9 4.06 -6.12 -7.38
CA ILE A 9 4.91 -6.38 -6.20
C ILE A 9 4.35 -7.55 -5.37
N VAL A 10 3.04 -7.63 -5.22
CA VAL A 10 2.34 -8.72 -4.51
C VAL A 10 2.51 -10.04 -5.26
N GLU A 11 2.28 -10.07 -6.56
CA GLU A 11 2.41 -11.29 -7.37
C GLU A 11 3.88 -11.71 -7.58
N GLY A 12 4.82 -10.78 -7.43
CA GLY A 12 6.25 -11.05 -7.53
C GLY A 12 6.77 -11.97 -6.42
N ALA A 13 7.81 -12.74 -6.73
CA ALA A 13 8.37 -13.75 -5.83
C ALA A 13 8.94 -13.15 -4.52
N LYS A 14 9.42 -11.90 -4.59
CA LYS A 14 10.02 -11.21 -3.45
C LYS A 14 8.95 -10.47 -2.66
N TYR A 15 9.09 -10.55 -1.35
CA TYR A 15 8.31 -9.77 -0.41
C TYR A 15 9.09 -8.54 0.04
N PRO A 16 8.42 -7.42 0.38
CA PRO A 16 9.08 -6.26 0.96
C PRO A 16 9.72 -6.59 2.32
N SER A 17 10.80 -5.90 2.63
CA SER A 17 11.25 -5.74 4.03
C SER A 17 10.39 -4.69 4.74
N GLU A 18 10.48 -4.61 6.07
CA GLU A 18 9.77 -3.57 6.83
C GLU A 18 10.18 -2.15 6.39
N LEU A 19 11.45 -1.93 6.04
CA LEU A 19 11.92 -0.65 5.51
C LEU A 19 11.25 -0.30 4.17
N GLN A 20 11.12 -1.29 3.28
CA GLN A 20 10.46 -1.10 1.98
C GLN A 20 8.95 -0.89 2.13
N LEU A 21 8.32 -1.63 3.06
CA LEU A 21 6.92 -1.43 3.41
C LEU A 21 6.69 0.00 3.94
N ALA A 22 7.53 0.48 4.84
CA ALA A 22 7.47 1.86 5.33
C ALA A 22 7.65 2.89 4.20
N ALA A 23 8.55 2.64 3.25
CA ALA A 23 8.75 3.53 2.09
C ALA A 23 7.53 3.57 1.14
N ILE A 24 6.85 2.44 0.96
CA ILE A 24 5.58 2.34 0.21
C ILE A 24 4.48 3.10 0.95
N LEU A 25 4.24 2.78 2.22
CA LEU A 25 3.16 3.34 3.03
C LEU A 25 3.30 4.85 3.20
N LYS A 26 4.53 5.35 3.40
CA LYS A 26 4.78 6.78 3.51
C LYS A 26 4.30 7.54 2.27
N GLN A 27 4.56 7.01 1.07
CA GLN A 27 4.10 7.64 -0.17
C GLN A 27 2.57 7.54 -0.34
N ILE A 28 1.97 6.40 0.01
CA ILE A 28 0.51 6.24 -0.02
C ILE A 28 -0.16 7.23 0.93
N ILE A 29 0.29 7.28 2.19
CA ILE A 29 -0.26 8.18 3.21
C ILE A 29 -0.09 9.64 2.81
N CYS A 30 1.05 10.05 2.25
CA CYS A 30 1.19 11.40 1.70
C CYS A 30 0.15 11.70 0.61
N GLY A 31 -0.16 10.74 -0.25
CA GLY A 31 -1.21 10.86 -1.27
C GLY A 31 -2.62 10.95 -0.67
N LEU A 32 -2.93 10.12 0.33
CA LEU A 32 -4.23 10.12 1.00
C LEU A 32 -4.46 11.38 1.83
N VAL A 33 -3.45 11.84 2.57
CA VAL A 33 -3.48 13.12 3.30
C VAL A 33 -3.73 14.28 2.34
N TYR A 34 -3.13 14.26 1.15
CA TYR A 34 -3.39 15.26 0.13
C TYR A 34 -4.85 15.21 -0.35
N LEU A 35 -5.38 14.03 -0.69
CA LEU A 35 -6.77 13.88 -1.11
C LEU A 35 -7.74 14.38 -0.03
N GLU A 36 -7.54 13.96 1.21
CA GLU A 36 -8.39 14.34 2.35
C GLU A 36 -8.37 15.86 2.57
N ARG A 37 -7.19 16.50 2.47
CA ARG A 37 -7.05 17.96 2.57
C ARG A 37 -7.86 18.70 1.49
N GLU A 38 -7.89 18.15 0.29
CA GLU A 38 -8.64 18.68 -0.85
C GLU A 38 -10.12 18.19 -0.84
N LYS A 39 -10.57 17.54 0.24
CA LYS A 39 -11.93 17.02 0.45
C LYS A 39 -12.34 15.94 -0.55
N PHE A 40 -11.37 15.16 -1.00
CA PHE A 40 -11.56 14.00 -1.86
C PHE A 40 -11.23 12.70 -1.12
N GLN A 41 -11.88 11.63 -1.54
CA GLN A 41 -11.55 10.26 -1.20
C GLN A 41 -11.55 9.45 -2.49
N HIS A 42 -10.56 8.56 -2.64
CA HIS A 42 -10.48 7.69 -3.83
C HIS A 42 -11.63 6.68 -3.85
N GLY A 43 -12.03 6.14 -2.70
CA GLY A 43 -13.24 5.33 -2.52
C GLY A 43 -13.12 3.88 -2.99
N SER A 44 -12.16 3.58 -3.87
CA SER A 44 -11.86 2.24 -4.39
C SER A 44 -10.35 1.95 -4.41
N LEU A 45 -9.65 2.25 -3.32
CA LEU A 45 -8.20 2.06 -3.24
C LEU A 45 -7.84 0.57 -3.16
N HIS A 46 -6.93 0.08 -4.01
CA HIS A 46 -6.38 -1.28 -3.96
C HIS A 46 -5.02 -1.36 -4.68
N CYS A 47 -4.32 -2.49 -4.58
CA CYS A 47 -2.94 -2.64 -5.07
C CYS A 47 -2.75 -2.31 -6.57
N SER A 48 -3.73 -2.60 -7.44
CA SER A 48 -3.59 -2.33 -8.89
C SER A 48 -3.81 -0.88 -9.32
N VAL A 49 -4.44 -0.02 -8.50
CA VAL A 49 -4.56 1.43 -8.78
C VAL A 49 -3.38 2.25 -8.22
N ILE A 50 -2.42 1.59 -7.58
CA ILE A 50 -1.23 2.23 -7.04
C ILE A 50 -0.05 1.85 -7.93
N LEU A 51 0.49 2.82 -8.68
CA LEU A 51 1.56 2.63 -9.64
C LEU A 51 2.91 3.08 -9.09
N LEU A 52 3.97 2.37 -9.48
CA LEU A 52 5.35 2.58 -9.11
C LEU A 52 6.19 2.81 -10.37
N SER A 53 6.95 3.90 -10.36
CA SER A 53 7.97 4.14 -11.39
C SER A 53 9.24 3.32 -11.11
N ALA A 54 10.06 3.10 -12.14
CA ALA A 54 11.37 2.47 -12.00
C ALA A 54 12.36 3.22 -11.08
N GLN A 55 11.99 4.41 -10.59
CA GLN A 55 12.77 5.23 -9.66
C GLN A 55 12.16 5.20 -8.24
N GLY A 56 11.19 4.33 -7.98
CA GLY A 56 10.56 4.16 -6.67
C GLY A 56 9.50 5.20 -6.31
N ASN A 57 9.08 6.06 -7.27
CA ASN A 57 7.99 7.00 -7.00
C ASN A 57 6.64 6.27 -7.14
N LEU A 58 5.81 6.40 -6.12
CA LEU A 58 4.50 5.77 -6.03
C LEU A 58 3.40 6.82 -6.26
N LYS A 59 2.39 6.48 -7.06
CA LYS A 59 1.26 7.35 -7.36
C LYS A 59 -0.06 6.59 -7.26
N ILE A 60 -1.02 7.19 -6.57
CA ILE A 60 -2.43 6.79 -6.62
C ILE A 60 -2.99 7.25 -7.96
N THR A 61 -3.60 6.34 -8.70
CA THR A 61 -4.18 6.61 -10.02
C THR A 61 -5.71 6.61 -9.96
N ASN A 62 -6.37 6.55 -11.10
CA ASN A 62 -7.82 6.57 -11.22
C ASN A 62 -8.51 7.72 -10.48
N LEU A 63 -7.88 8.91 -10.52
CA LEU A 63 -8.40 10.10 -9.85
C LEU A 63 -9.77 10.56 -10.35
N GLN A 64 -10.18 10.13 -11.55
CA GLN A 64 -11.53 10.32 -12.07
C GLN A 64 -12.61 9.59 -11.26
N CYS A 65 -12.22 8.62 -10.43
CA CYS A 65 -13.11 7.88 -9.52
C CYS A 65 -13.16 8.50 -8.13
N CYS A 66 -12.38 9.55 -7.85
CA CYS A 66 -12.43 10.22 -6.56
C CYS A 66 -13.77 10.91 -6.35
N GLU A 67 -14.32 10.76 -5.16
CA GLU A 67 -15.58 11.34 -4.73
C GLU A 67 -15.32 12.49 -3.76
N THR A 68 -16.13 13.54 -3.81
CA THR A 68 -16.11 14.62 -2.82
C THR A 68 -16.71 14.13 -1.51
N VAL A 69 -16.07 14.44 -0.40
CA VAL A 69 -16.50 14.02 0.94
C VAL A 69 -16.98 15.22 1.75
N ASP A 70 -18.06 15.07 2.50
CA ASP A 70 -18.61 16.07 3.42
C ASP A 70 -18.12 15.89 4.88
N GLY A 71 -17.18 14.96 5.10
CA GLY A 71 -16.60 14.66 6.40
C GLY A 71 -17.41 13.73 7.30
N LYS A 72 -18.51 13.13 6.80
CA LYS A 72 -19.38 12.23 7.59
C LYS A 72 -19.37 10.76 7.13
N GLY A 73 -18.63 10.45 6.06
CA GLY A 73 -18.53 9.12 5.50
C GLY A 73 -17.52 8.22 6.21
N GLU A 74 -17.62 6.91 5.97
CA GLU A 74 -16.58 5.96 6.38
C GLU A 74 -15.25 6.28 5.68
N PRO A 75 -14.11 6.23 6.39
CA PRO A 75 -12.79 6.48 5.80
C PRO A 75 -12.33 5.27 4.96
N ARG A 76 -13.04 4.98 3.85
CA ARG A 76 -12.83 3.77 3.04
C ARG A 76 -11.39 3.62 2.54
N ASP A 77 -10.71 4.73 2.23
CA ASP A 77 -9.30 4.69 1.81
C ASP A 77 -8.38 4.22 2.94
N VAL A 78 -8.63 4.65 4.18
CA VAL A 78 -7.92 4.17 5.37
C VAL A 78 -8.22 2.70 5.61
N ARG A 79 -9.48 2.27 5.48
CA ARG A 79 -9.87 0.87 5.62
C ARG A 79 -9.23 -0.01 4.56
N ALA A 80 -9.12 0.45 3.33
CA ALA A 80 -8.46 -0.25 2.24
C ALA A 80 -6.96 -0.47 2.47
N LEU A 81 -6.29 0.38 3.27
CA LEU A 81 -4.88 0.18 3.63
C LEU A 81 -4.64 -1.16 4.32
N SER A 82 -5.58 -1.63 5.15
CA SER A 82 -5.46 -2.92 5.83
C SER A 82 -5.27 -4.07 4.83
N SER A 83 -6.07 -4.07 3.74
CA SER A 83 -6.01 -5.09 2.69
C SER A 83 -4.72 -4.97 1.89
N ILE A 84 -4.35 -3.76 1.46
CA ILE A 84 -3.10 -3.50 0.71
C ILE A 84 -1.88 -3.94 1.53
N MET A 85 -1.87 -3.66 2.83
CA MET A 85 -0.79 -4.07 3.72
C MET A 85 -0.71 -5.59 3.87
N MET A 86 -1.84 -6.27 4.09
CA MET A 86 -1.86 -7.73 4.15
C MET A 86 -1.35 -8.34 2.83
N GLU A 87 -1.80 -7.86 1.68
CA GLU A 87 -1.28 -8.32 0.39
C GLU A 87 0.24 -8.12 0.28
N LEU A 88 0.78 -6.98 0.70
CA LEU A 88 2.23 -6.74 0.68
C LEU A 88 3.00 -7.61 1.69
N MET A 89 2.42 -7.83 2.87
CA MET A 89 3.07 -8.54 3.98
C MET A 89 3.04 -10.06 3.82
N GLN A 90 1.95 -10.61 3.29
CA GLN A 90 1.70 -12.06 3.22
C GLN A 90 1.15 -12.58 1.87
N LYS A 91 0.99 -11.72 0.86
CA LYS A 91 0.49 -12.02 -0.50
C LYS A 91 -1.01 -12.31 -0.63
N TYR A 92 -1.75 -12.26 0.47
CA TYR A 92 -3.19 -12.47 0.48
C TYR A 92 -3.84 -11.66 1.61
N VAL A 93 -5.14 -11.43 1.47
CA VAL A 93 -6.02 -11.01 2.55
C VAL A 93 -6.64 -12.24 3.20
N LYS A 94 -7.00 -12.17 4.48
CA LYS A 94 -7.61 -13.30 5.17
C LYS A 94 -9.07 -13.49 4.72
N ASP A 95 -9.47 -14.73 4.48
CA ASP A 95 -10.81 -15.08 3.99
C ASP A 95 -11.92 -14.80 5.03
N ASP A 96 -11.57 -14.77 6.32
CA ASP A 96 -12.48 -14.48 7.44
C ASP A 96 -12.69 -12.98 7.68
N GLY A 97 -12.04 -12.12 6.89
CA GLY A 97 -12.09 -10.66 7.03
C GLY A 97 -11.26 -10.13 8.21
N ALA A 98 -10.51 -10.97 8.93
CA ALA A 98 -9.65 -10.52 10.01
C ALA A 98 -8.47 -9.69 9.48
N VAL A 99 -8.15 -8.59 10.17
CA VAL A 99 -6.98 -7.76 9.87
C VAL A 99 -5.80 -8.23 10.72
N GLY A 100 -4.74 -8.69 10.06
CA GLY A 100 -3.53 -9.16 10.73
C GLY A 100 -2.65 -10.02 9.83
N VAL A 101 -1.55 -10.53 10.38
CA VAL A 101 -0.58 -11.36 9.65
C VAL A 101 -0.32 -12.69 10.33
N ASP A 102 -0.09 -13.73 9.53
CA ASP A 102 0.10 -15.10 10.05
C ASP A 102 1.57 -15.43 10.33
N ASN A 103 2.50 -14.89 9.55
CA ASN A 103 3.92 -15.17 9.71
C ASN A 103 4.60 -14.21 10.70
N LEU A 104 4.42 -14.50 12.00
CA LEU A 104 5.00 -13.69 13.08
C LEU A 104 6.54 -13.76 13.19
N ARG A 105 7.18 -14.72 12.51
CA ARG A 105 8.66 -14.74 12.38
C ARG A 105 9.16 -13.66 11.44
N ARG A 106 8.33 -13.27 10.47
CA ARG A 106 8.64 -12.21 9.50
C ARG A 106 8.17 -10.85 9.99
N TRP A 107 6.96 -10.82 10.53
CA TRP A 107 6.28 -9.62 10.99
C TRP A 107 6.00 -9.76 12.49
N HIS A 108 6.95 -9.29 13.27
CA HIS A 108 6.88 -9.37 14.73
C HIS A 108 5.60 -8.69 15.25
N SER A 109 4.91 -9.34 16.19
CA SER A 109 3.64 -8.85 16.74
C SER A 109 3.76 -7.51 17.46
N ASP A 110 4.93 -7.22 18.02
CA ASP A 110 5.32 -5.97 18.66
C ASP A 110 6.03 -4.99 17.70
N GLY A 111 6.12 -5.33 16.42
CA GLY A 111 6.78 -4.50 15.40
C GLY A 111 5.88 -3.38 14.86
N ASP A 112 6.50 -2.28 14.46
CA ASP A 112 5.82 -1.09 13.92
C ASP A 112 4.91 -1.42 12.72
N ALA A 113 5.28 -2.40 11.88
CA ALA A 113 4.45 -2.81 10.75
C ALA A 113 3.10 -3.42 11.18
N VAL A 114 3.11 -4.27 12.21
CA VAL A 114 1.89 -4.91 12.72
C VAL A 114 1.07 -3.91 13.53
N ALA A 115 1.72 -3.03 14.30
CA ALA A 115 1.06 -1.93 15.00
C ALA A 115 0.32 -1.00 14.01
N PHE A 116 1.00 -0.55 12.94
CA PHE A 116 0.37 0.27 11.91
C PHE A 116 -0.80 -0.45 11.24
N LEU A 117 -0.65 -1.74 10.92
CA LEU A 117 -1.73 -2.55 10.33
C LEU A 117 -2.97 -2.55 11.23
N SER A 118 -2.77 -2.75 12.54
CA SER A 118 -3.84 -2.69 13.53
C SER A 118 -4.51 -1.31 13.55
N GLU A 119 -3.74 -0.23 13.54
CA GLU A 119 -4.26 1.14 13.57
C GLU A 119 -5.14 1.50 12.38
N THR A 120 -4.94 0.88 11.20
CA THR A 120 -5.82 1.11 10.03
C THR A 120 -7.29 0.74 10.29
N THR A 121 -7.57 -0.09 11.31
CA THR A 121 -8.94 -0.50 11.67
C THR A 121 -9.67 0.55 12.51
N SER A 122 -8.92 1.32 13.30
CA SER A 122 -9.46 2.30 14.25
C SER A 122 -9.30 3.75 13.78
N ALA A 123 -8.31 4.05 12.95
CA ALA A 123 -8.04 5.40 12.47
C ALA A 123 -9.24 5.96 11.69
N ALA A 124 -9.59 7.22 12.00
CA ALA A 124 -10.70 7.92 11.34
C ALA A 124 -10.24 8.71 10.11
N SER A 125 -8.94 8.92 9.93
CA SER A 125 -8.36 9.74 8.86
C SER A 125 -6.97 9.28 8.45
N ALA A 126 -6.51 9.70 7.27
CA ALA A 126 -5.12 9.49 6.86
C ALA A 126 -4.16 10.39 7.67
N PHE A 127 -4.65 11.55 8.15
CA PHE A 127 -3.90 12.43 9.04
C PHE A 127 -3.49 11.75 10.35
N GLU A 128 -4.37 10.95 10.97
CA GLU A 128 -4.04 10.21 12.19
C GLU A 128 -2.88 9.22 11.98
N LEU A 129 -2.87 8.55 10.83
CA LEU A 129 -1.84 7.56 10.51
C LEU A 129 -0.48 8.17 10.17
N GLN A 130 -0.43 9.44 9.72
CA GLN A 130 0.79 10.06 9.20
C GLN A 130 1.92 10.15 10.25
N ASP A 131 1.55 10.20 11.53
CA ASP A 131 2.47 10.37 12.65
C ASP A 131 2.93 9.05 13.30
N HIS A 132 2.52 7.90 12.75
CA HIS A 132 2.91 6.59 13.27
C HIS A 132 4.43 6.32 13.15
N ALA A 133 4.97 5.57 14.12
CA ALA A 133 6.41 5.25 14.23
C ALA A 133 7.00 4.64 12.94
N LEU A 134 6.26 3.74 12.29
CA LEU A 134 6.62 3.13 11.01
C LEU A 134 6.97 4.17 9.93
N LEU A 135 6.20 5.26 9.84
CA LEU A 135 6.35 6.29 8.80
C LEU A 135 7.45 7.31 9.12
N LYS A 136 7.83 7.42 10.40
CA LYS A 136 8.93 8.25 10.89
C LYS A 136 10.31 7.67 10.57
N ARG A 137 10.38 6.39 10.18
CA ARG A 137 11.64 5.77 9.72
C ARG A 137 12.23 6.53 8.53
N ARG A 138 13.56 6.63 8.50
CA ARG A 138 14.28 7.25 7.38
C ARG A 138 14.24 6.30 6.19
N THR A 139 13.33 6.57 5.27
CA THR A 139 13.16 5.83 4.03
C THR A 139 13.53 6.69 2.83
N ARG A 140 13.97 6.04 1.76
CA ARG A 140 14.20 6.65 0.46
C ARG A 140 13.44 5.85 -0.59
N LYS A 141 12.97 6.51 -1.64
CA LYS A 141 12.31 5.82 -2.76
C LYS A 141 13.23 4.81 -3.44
N GLU A 142 14.54 5.06 -3.41
CA GLU A 142 15.56 4.17 -3.97
C GLU A 142 15.66 2.84 -3.21
N ASP A 143 15.16 2.76 -1.97
CA ASP A 143 15.12 1.51 -1.21
C ASP A 143 14.13 0.50 -1.85
N LEU A 144 13.25 0.96 -2.76
CA LEU A 144 12.29 0.14 -3.50
C LEU A 144 12.86 -0.50 -4.78
N LEU A 145 14.02 -0.05 -5.28
CA LEU A 145 14.52 -0.45 -6.61
C LEU A 145 14.72 -1.97 -6.72
N GLY A 146 15.34 -2.58 -5.72
CA GLY A 146 15.57 -4.03 -5.71
C GLY A 146 14.28 -4.85 -5.52
N LEU A 147 13.19 -4.26 -5.04
CA LEU A 147 11.88 -4.89 -4.98
C LEU A 147 11.17 -4.77 -6.33
N ILE A 148 11.20 -3.58 -6.94
CA ILE A 148 10.64 -3.27 -8.27
C ILE A 148 11.28 -4.17 -9.33
N PHE A 149 12.61 -4.22 -9.39
CA PHE A 149 13.32 -5.06 -10.36
C PHE A 149 12.93 -6.54 -10.22
N SER A 150 12.81 -7.04 -8.98
CA SER A 150 12.38 -8.41 -8.75
C SER A 150 10.97 -8.66 -9.27
N ALA A 151 10.04 -7.73 -9.03
CA ALA A 151 8.66 -7.85 -9.51
C ALA A 151 8.58 -7.79 -11.04
N GLU A 152 9.35 -6.92 -11.69
CA GLU A 152 9.39 -6.82 -13.16
C GLU A 152 9.81 -8.14 -13.83
N VAL A 153 10.65 -8.93 -13.18
CA VAL A 153 11.14 -10.22 -13.70
C VAL A 153 10.24 -11.40 -13.32
N THR A 154 9.61 -11.35 -12.14
CA THR A 154 8.95 -12.54 -11.56
C THR A 154 7.42 -12.48 -11.54
N ALA A 155 6.83 -11.29 -11.62
CA ALA A 155 5.37 -11.18 -11.63
C ALA A 155 4.81 -11.74 -12.95
N PRO A 156 3.67 -12.46 -12.92
CA PRO A 156 2.99 -12.90 -14.12
C PRO A 156 2.68 -11.70 -15.01
N ARG A 157 3.07 -11.79 -16.28
CA ARG A 157 2.62 -10.85 -17.32
C ARG A 157 1.72 -11.63 -18.25
N SER A 158 0.45 -11.23 -18.33
CA SER A 158 -0.47 -11.70 -19.35
C SER A 158 -0.02 -11.15 -20.71
N PHE A 159 0.97 -11.80 -21.32
CA PHE A 159 1.20 -11.65 -22.75
C PHE A 159 0.13 -12.49 -23.45
N SER A 160 -0.99 -11.87 -23.83
CA SER A 160 -1.86 -12.47 -24.82
C SER A 160 -1.14 -12.39 -26.17
N CYS A 161 -0.43 -13.45 -26.55
CA CYS A 161 -0.12 -13.66 -27.97
C CYS A 161 -1.42 -14.06 -28.65
N SER A 162 -2.09 -13.10 -29.27
CA SER A 162 -3.11 -13.40 -30.27
C SER A 162 -2.40 -14.10 -31.43
N ALA A 163 -2.62 -15.41 -31.58
CA ALA A 163 -2.22 -16.18 -32.75
C ALA A 163 -3.28 -16.04 -33.86
#